data_AF-A0A957C7Q3-F1
#
_entry.id   AF-A0A957C7Q3-F1
#
_cell.length_a   1.000
_cell.length_b   1.000
_cell.length_c   1.000
_cell.angle_alpha   90.00
_cell.angle_beta   90.00
_cell.angle_gamma   90.00
#
_symmetry.space_group_name_H-M   'P 1'
#
loop_
_entity.id
_entity.type
_entity.pdbx_description
1 polymer ?
#
loop_
_entity_poly.entity_id
_entity_poly.type
_entity_poly.pdbx_seq_one_letter_code
_entity_poly.pdbx_strand_id
1 'polypeptide(L)'
;MTEMSSLERVLATMTHKQPDRVPVFPILLLQGAAELGMGLADYFSKGANWAQGQLKLRQKFGHDCVVGIPHVVQDITAFGSKVMYWEKGPPSPGGMAIHNWQDVDRLPCPTQNLYRN
;
A
#
# COMPACT_ATOMS: atom_id res chain seq x y z
N MET A 1 -1.95 -24.20 -24.38
CA MET A 1 -0.89 -23.68 -23.49
C MET A 1 -1.21 -24.14 -22.08
N THR A 2 -0.23 -24.52 -21.28
CA THR A 2 -0.41 -24.85 -19.85
C THR A 2 -0.81 -23.59 -19.08
N GLU A 3 -1.78 -23.69 -18.20
CA GLU A 3 -2.25 -22.59 -17.35
C GLU A 3 -1.17 -22.19 -16.34
N MET A 4 -0.85 -20.90 -16.25
CA MET A 4 0.11 -20.35 -15.29
C MET A 4 -0.60 -19.88 -14.02
N SER A 5 0.03 -20.06 -12.87
CA SER A 5 -0.34 -19.34 -11.65
C SER A 5 -0.13 -17.83 -11.83
N SER A 6 -0.75 -17.02 -10.96
CA SER A 6 -0.54 -15.56 -10.97
C SER A 6 0.93 -15.16 -10.81
N LEU A 7 1.68 -15.85 -9.94
CA LEU A 7 3.09 -15.56 -9.74
C LEU A 7 3.91 -15.86 -11.01
N GLU A 8 3.71 -17.03 -11.62
CA GLU A 8 4.39 -17.41 -12.85
C GLU A 8 4.09 -16.43 -13.99
N ARG A 9 2.83 -16.02 -14.12
CA ARG A 9 2.39 -15.05 -15.14
C ARG A 9 3.07 -13.68 -14.97
N VAL A 10 3.17 -13.20 -13.73
CA VAL A 10 3.83 -11.92 -13.41
C VAL A 10 5.34 -12.03 -13.66
N LEU A 11 5.98 -13.09 -13.18
CA LEU A 11 7.42 -13.30 -13.36
C LEU A 11 7.79 -13.49 -14.84
N ALA A 12 6.99 -14.20 -15.62
CA ALA A 12 7.18 -14.31 -17.07
C ALA A 12 7.17 -12.93 -17.72
N THR A 13 6.18 -12.09 -17.39
CA THR A 13 6.07 -10.73 -17.91
C THR A 13 7.25 -9.85 -17.49
N MET A 14 7.65 -9.89 -16.22
CA MET A 14 8.80 -9.13 -15.69
C MET A 14 10.14 -9.57 -16.30
N THR A 15 10.22 -10.80 -16.81
CA THR A 15 11.41 -11.34 -17.49
C THR A 15 11.30 -11.30 -19.02
N HIS A 16 10.36 -10.50 -19.54
CA HIS A 16 10.11 -10.31 -20.98
C HIS A 16 9.76 -11.62 -21.73
N LYS A 17 9.18 -12.60 -21.04
CA LYS A 17 8.64 -13.84 -21.63
C LYS A 17 7.13 -13.72 -21.84
N GLN A 18 6.61 -14.43 -22.84
CA GLN A 18 5.16 -14.45 -23.12
C GLN A 18 4.41 -15.24 -22.03
N PRO A 19 3.47 -14.61 -21.30
CA PRO A 19 2.59 -15.31 -20.38
C PRO A 19 1.43 -16.01 -21.10
N ASP A 20 0.69 -16.86 -20.38
CA ASP A 20 -0.53 -17.51 -20.87
C ASP A 20 -1.71 -16.54 -21.13
N ARG A 21 -1.76 -15.43 -20.37
CA ARG A 21 -2.59 -14.24 -20.61
C ARG A 21 -1.93 -13.00 -20.03
N VAL A 22 -2.43 -11.81 -20.38
CA VAL A 22 -1.96 -10.55 -19.78
C VAL A 22 -2.20 -10.59 -18.25
N PRO A 23 -1.17 -10.39 -17.40
CA PRO A 23 -1.37 -10.26 -15.96
C PRO A 23 -2.10 -8.95 -15.65
N VAL A 24 -3.01 -8.99 -14.67
CA VAL A 24 -3.80 -7.82 -14.27
C VAL A 24 -3.43 -7.41 -12.86
N PHE A 25 -3.04 -6.15 -12.66
CA PHE A 25 -2.73 -5.59 -11.34
C PHE A 25 -3.48 -4.27 -11.13
N PRO A 26 -4.72 -4.32 -10.61
CA PRO A 26 -5.50 -3.12 -10.36
C PRO A 26 -5.09 -2.49 -9.03
N ILE A 27 -4.97 -1.16 -8.99
CA ILE A 27 -4.68 -0.40 -7.77
C ILE A 27 -6.01 0.00 -7.13
N LEU A 28 -6.50 -0.84 -6.20
CA LEU A 28 -7.82 -0.74 -5.59
C LEU A 28 -7.73 -0.26 -4.12
N LEU A 29 -7.22 0.95 -3.91
CA LEU A 29 -6.81 1.41 -2.58
C LEU A 29 -7.98 1.57 -1.60
N LEU A 30 -9.15 2.00 -2.06
CA LEU A 30 -10.30 2.30 -1.18
C LEU A 30 -11.30 1.15 -1.14
N GLN A 31 -11.31 0.31 -2.17
CA GLN A 31 -12.33 -0.71 -2.38
C GLN A 31 -12.25 -1.81 -1.33
N GLY A 32 -11.07 -2.08 -0.76
CA GLY A 32 -10.92 -3.05 0.32
C GLY A 32 -11.74 -2.71 1.55
N ALA A 33 -11.84 -1.43 1.91
CA ALA A 33 -12.69 -0.95 3.00
C ALA A 33 -14.17 -1.26 2.73
N ALA A 34 -14.63 -0.98 1.50
CA ALA A 34 -16.01 -1.24 1.09
C ALA A 34 -16.34 -2.74 1.12
N GLU A 35 -15.43 -3.60 0.65
CA GLU A 35 -15.63 -5.06 0.71
C GLU A 35 -15.68 -5.59 2.16
N LEU A 36 -15.00 -4.93 3.10
CA LEU A 36 -15.00 -5.30 4.52
C LEU A 36 -16.10 -4.63 5.34
N GLY A 37 -16.85 -3.68 4.77
CA GLY A 37 -17.82 -2.88 5.52
C GLY A 37 -17.18 -1.98 6.57
N MET A 38 -15.93 -1.55 6.35
CA MET A 38 -15.15 -0.72 7.27
C MET A 38 -15.14 0.75 6.84
N GLY A 39 -15.08 1.66 7.81
CA GLY A 39 -14.73 3.06 7.57
C GLY A 39 -13.29 3.19 7.06
N LEU A 40 -13.01 4.24 6.28
CA LEU A 40 -11.67 4.43 5.69
C LEU A 40 -10.61 4.67 6.77
N ALA A 41 -10.93 5.41 7.83
CA ALA A 41 -10.02 5.65 8.94
C ALA A 41 -9.56 4.33 9.59
N ASP A 42 -10.52 3.46 9.94
CA ASP A 42 -10.23 2.14 10.50
C ASP A 42 -9.47 1.23 9.52
N TYR A 43 -9.88 1.24 8.25
CA TYR A 43 -9.26 0.41 7.22
C TYR A 43 -7.76 0.71 7.05
N PHE A 44 -7.39 1.99 7.02
CA PHE A 44 -6.01 2.41 6.87
C PHE A 44 -5.20 2.38 8.17
N SER A 45 -5.85 2.44 9.34
CA SER A 45 -5.16 2.49 10.64
C SER A 45 -4.33 1.24 11.00
N LYS A 46 -4.61 0.10 10.37
CA LYS A 46 -3.98 -1.20 10.68
C LYS A 46 -3.59 -1.95 9.41
N GLY A 47 -2.33 -2.34 9.30
CA GLY A 47 -1.85 -3.16 8.18
C GLY A 47 -2.60 -4.48 7.99
N ALA A 48 -3.12 -5.07 9.07
CA ALA A 48 -3.95 -6.27 9.00
C ALA A 48 -5.28 -6.03 8.25
N ASN A 49 -5.95 -4.90 8.51
CA ASN A 49 -7.18 -4.51 7.82
C ASN A 49 -6.89 -4.32 6.32
N TRP A 50 -5.79 -3.61 6.00
CA TRP A 50 -5.32 -3.44 4.63
C TRP A 50 -5.13 -4.78 3.91
N ALA A 51 -4.32 -5.67 4.50
CA ALA A 51 -4.00 -6.98 3.93
C ALA A 51 -5.28 -7.81 3.70
N GLN A 52 -6.20 -7.83 4.67
CA GLN A 52 -7.47 -8.54 4.53
C GLN A 52 -8.30 -7.99 3.37
N GLY A 53 -8.35 -6.67 3.18
CA GLY A 53 -9.07 -6.05 2.07
C GLY A 53 -8.47 -6.44 0.72
N GLN A 54 -7.13 -6.42 0.60
CA GLN A 54 -6.43 -6.82 -0.62
C GLN A 54 -6.66 -8.29 -0.97
N LEU A 55 -6.66 -9.19 0.02
CA LEU A 55 -6.96 -10.60 -0.18
C LEU A 55 -8.42 -10.82 -0.63
N LYS A 56 -9.37 -10.07 -0.05
CA LYS A 56 -10.79 -10.15 -0.43
C LYS A 56 -11.02 -9.66 -1.86
N LEU A 57 -10.38 -8.57 -2.26
CA LEU A 57 -10.41 -8.06 -3.64
C LEU A 57 -9.78 -9.06 -4.63
N ARG A 58 -8.64 -9.66 -4.26
CA ARG A 58 -7.97 -10.71 -5.04
C ARG A 58 -8.87 -11.92 -5.28
N GLN A 59 -9.60 -12.35 -4.25
CA GLN A 59 -10.57 -13.44 -4.34
C GLN A 59 -11.76 -13.06 -5.23
N LYS A 60 -12.27 -11.83 -5.11
CA LYS A 60 -13.43 -11.33 -5.87
C LYS A 60 -13.14 -11.15 -7.36
N PHE A 61 -11.98 -10.58 -7.70
CA PHE A 61 -11.69 -10.14 -9.07
C PHE A 61 -10.71 -11.04 -9.83
N GLY A 62 -10.05 -11.99 -9.17
CA GLY A 62 -9.17 -12.92 -9.88
C GLY A 62 -7.83 -12.33 -10.37
N HIS A 63 -7.51 -11.07 -10.02
CA HIS A 63 -6.33 -10.33 -10.52
C HIS A 63 -4.99 -10.92 -10.04
N ASP A 64 -3.85 -10.62 -10.65
CA ASP A 64 -2.62 -11.39 -10.42
C ASP A 64 -1.74 -10.90 -9.26
N CYS A 65 -1.96 -9.69 -8.77
CA CYS A 65 -1.12 -9.05 -7.74
C CYS A 65 -1.97 -8.44 -6.62
N VAL A 66 -1.38 -8.20 -5.45
CA VAL A 66 -1.96 -7.42 -4.34
C VAL A 66 -1.09 -6.21 -4.04
N VAL A 67 -1.68 -5.11 -3.58
CA VAL A 67 -0.90 -3.92 -3.20
C VAL A 67 -0.44 -4.07 -1.75
N GLY A 68 0.87 -4.13 -1.51
CA GLY A 68 1.45 -4.23 -0.16
C GLY A 68 1.62 -2.90 0.59
N ILE A 69 1.38 -1.78 -0.10
CA ILE A 69 1.60 -0.42 0.44
C ILE A 69 0.23 0.26 0.62
N PRO A 70 -0.25 0.46 1.87
CA PRO A 70 -1.53 1.11 2.12
C PRO A 70 -1.56 2.57 1.67
N HIS A 71 -0.48 3.29 1.95
CA HIS A 71 -0.29 4.69 1.60
C HIS A 71 1.19 5.07 1.72
N VAL A 72 1.58 6.15 1.06
CA VAL A 72 2.97 6.67 1.08
C VAL A 72 3.24 7.61 2.26
N VAL A 73 2.20 8.01 3.00
CA VAL A 73 2.35 8.99 4.09
C VAL A 73 2.94 8.39 5.36
N GLN A 74 3.22 7.09 5.42
CA GLN A 74 3.80 6.48 6.62
C GLN A 74 5.25 6.95 6.82
N ASP A 75 5.99 7.18 5.72
CA ASP A 75 7.42 7.48 5.75
C ASP A 75 7.74 8.82 6.46
N ILE A 76 6.78 9.76 6.50
CA ILE A 76 6.95 11.05 7.19
C ILE A 76 7.09 10.90 8.72
N THR A 77 6.64 9.76 9.27
CA THR A 77 6.72 9.50 10.72
C THR A 77 8.16 9.33 11.18
N ALA A 78 9.05 8.86 10.30
CA ALA A 78 10.49 8.80 10.54
C ALA A 78 11.11 10.19 10.78
N PHE A 79 10.47 11.23 10.26
CA PHE A 79 10.90 12.61 10.37
C PHE A 79 10.11 13.40 11.41
N GLY A 80 9.36 12.72 12.30
CA GLY A 80 8.64 13.36 13.40
C GLY A 80 7.25 13.90 13.07
N SER A 81 6.76 13.71 11.84
CA SER A 81 5.38 14.03 11.48
C SER A 81 4.42 12.89 11.89
N LYS A 82 3.12 13.13 11.74
CA LYS A 82 2.04 12.17 12.09
C LYS A 82 1.20 11.86 10.87
N VAL A 83 0.65 10.65 10.83
CA VAL A 83 -0.36 10.27 9.84
C VAL A 83 -1.74 10.66 10.37
N MET A 84 -2.54 11.32 9.54
CA MET A 84 -3.94 11.62 9.79
C MET A 84 -4.81 10.65 9.01
N TYR A 85 -5.78 10.04 9.70
CA TYR A 85 -6.78 9.16 9.13
C TYR A 85 -8.13 9.88 9.07
N TRP A 86 -8.87 9.68 7.98
CA TRP A 86 -10.08 10.43 7.69
C TRP A 86 -11.25 9.49 7.42
N GLU A 87 -12.44 9.86 7.90
CA GLU A 87 -13.68 9.10 7.64
C GLU A 87 -14.00 8.99 6.14
N LYS A 88 -13.71 10.04 5.38
CA LYS A 88 -14.04 10.16 3.95
C LYS A 88 -12.82 10.53 3.10
N GLY A 89 -11.69 9.86 3.31
CA GLY A 89 -10.52 10.08 2.49
C GLY A 89 -9.35 9.15 2.78
N PRO A 90 -8.34 9.13 1.90
CA PRO A 90 -7.08 8.44 2.17
C PRO A 90 -6.28 9.17 3.26
N PRO A 91 -5.30 8.52 3.89
CA PRO A 91 -4.47 9.15 4.91
C PRO A 91 -3.65 10.32 4.37
N SER A 92 -3.41 11.33 5.21
CA SER A 92 -2.61 12.50 4.86
C SER A 92 -1.53 12.80 5.91
N PRO A 93 -0.50 13.58 5.57
CA PRO A 93 0.37 14.19 6.58
C PRO A 93 -0.45 15.05 7.56
N GLY A 94 -0.13 14.96 8.85
CA GLY A 94 -0.68 15.80 9.91
C GLY A 94 0.12 17.08 10.16
N GLY A 95 1.23 17.26 9.45
CA GLY A 95 2.11 18.41 9.54
C GLY A 95 3.37 18.20 8.70
N MET A 96 4.07 19.29 8.42
CA MET A 96 5.37 19.24 7.75
C MET A 96 6.46 18.95 8.78
N ALA A 97 7.37 18.02 8.47
CA ALA A 97 8.59 17.82 9.26
C ALA A 97 9.67 18.89 8.96
N ILE A 98 9.56 19.54 7.80
CA ILE A 98 10.48 20.56 7.28
C ILE A 98 9.69 21.86 7.14
N HIS A 99 10.04 22.89 7.90
CA HIS A 99 9.41 24.20 7.86
C HIS A 99 10.27 25.23 7.12
N ASN A 100 11.59 25.03 7.12
CA ASN A 100 12.56 25.87 6.42
C ASN A 100 13.74 25.03 5.91
N TRP A 101 14.63 25.64 5.11
CA TRP A 101 15.77 24.96 4.51
C TRP A 101 16.78 24.42 5.54
N GLN A 102 16.95 25.09 6.67
CA GLN A 102 17.90 24.68 7.72
C GLN A 102 17.45 23.42 8.47
N ASP A 103 16.17 23.07 8.40
CA ASP A 103 15.66 21.83 9.02
C ASP A 103 16.20 20.58 8.30
N VAL A 104 16.53 20.67 7.00
CA VAL A 104 17.03 19.55 6.18
C VAL A 104 18.33 18.98 6.75
N ASP A 105 19.24 19.85 7.21
CA ASP A 105 20.53 19.46 7.79
C ASP A 105 20.39 18.68 9.10
N ARG A 106 19.22 18.76 9.74
CA ARG A 106 18.91 18.14 11.03
C ARG A 106 18.03 16.91 10.92
N LEU A 107 17.60 16.55 9.70
CA LEU A 107 16.73 15.39 9.51
C LEU A 107 17.48 14.10 9.90
N PRO A 108 16.87 13.24 10.71
CA PRO A 108 17.47 11.96 11.01
C PRO A 108 17.52 11.10 9.75
N CYS A 109 18.60 10.36 9.55
CA CYS A 109 18.62 9.28 8.55
C CYS A 109 17.63 8.20 9.01
N PRO A 110 16.56 7.91 8.24
CA PRO A 110 15.60 6.86 8.59
C PRO A 110 16.33 5.52 8.64
N THR A 111 16.35 4.87 9.80
CA THR A 111 16.89 3.50 9.92
C THR A 111 15.78 2.47 9.73
N GLN A 112 16.11 1.23 9.35
CA GLN A 112 15.14 0.17 9.04
C GLN A 112 14.16 -0.21 10.18
N ASN A 113 14.37 0.28 11.40
CA ASN A 113 13.56 -0.08 12.58
C ASN A 113 12.18 0.64 12.67
N LEU A 114 11.78 1.42 11.67
CA LEU A 114 10.53 2.21 11.69
C LEU A 114 9.24 1.39 11.77
N TYR A 115 9.31 0.07 11.55
CA TYR A 115 8.14 -0.82 11.44
C TYR A 115 8.09 -1.93 12.50
N ARG A 116 8.97 -1.91 13.51
CA ARG A 116 8.96 -2.88 14.62
C ARG A 116 8.25 -2.25 15.84
N ASN A 117 6.92 -2.32 15.87
CA ASN A 117 6.13 -2.22 17.09
C ASN A 117 5.48 -3.58 17.36
#